data_AF-A0A081PW37-F1
#
_entry.id   AF-A0A081PW37-F1
#
_cell.length_a   1.000
_cell.length_b   1.000
_cell.length_c   1.000
_cell.angle_alpha   90.00
_cell.angle_beta   90.00
_cell.angle_gamma   90.00
#
_symmetry.space_group_name_H-M   'P 1'
#
loop_
_entity.id
_entity.type
_entity.pdbx_description
1 polymer ?
#
loop_
_entity_poly.entity_id
_entity_poly.type
_entity_poly.pdbx_seq_one_letter_code
_entity_poly.pdbx_strand_id
1 'polypeptide(L)'
;MKLKHVLTGSVMGLSLVTAGVITTSVLPTSSVEAAEYRKIYADVTAQMGLDGNLYLEIVGERPDVTVATGQFKSVEILEANTGRVVNPNTFIIIKPVTNGEAKKNVGRAKFNLSFLNGNPYPDGTYLVSFKDLTLSHESGYFTLVGAIKLTIKDGEFVKYEKVNLKPTSTPEPKIPEQPSGKNGWVGRSYYQHGQKVISKWIYDSQYKSYFYLNAAGEYVENAWVGNYYLKSGGYMSKSEWIYDGNYGSYYYLTSEGSYARNAWSGSYYLKSNGKMANSEWIYDNNYKSYYYLTSEGSYARNKWVGDYYLKSDGKMAVSERTPDGYRVDGSGKWIK
;
A
#
# COMPACT_ATOMS: atom_id res chain seq x y z
N MET A 1 42.94 47.99 40.05
CA MET A 1 42.79 48.33 38.62
C MET A 1 42.97 47.04 37.81
N LYS A 2 41.97 46.68 36.99
CA LYS A 2 41.93 45.69 35.87
C LYS A 2 42.65 44.31 35.98
N LEU A 3 41.81 43.25 35.82
CA LEU A 3 41.90 42.04 34.94
C LEU A 3 43.18 41.15 35.00
N LYS A 4 43.18 39.83 34.76
CA LYS A 4 42.27 38.86 34.14
C LYS A 4 42.76 37.42 34.43
N HIS A 5 41.81 36.49 34.45
CA HIS A 5 41.86 35.07 34.06
C HIS A 5 42.94 34.11 34.59
N VAL A 6 42.45 33.05 35.24
CA VAL A 6 43.18 31.82 35.56
C VAL A 6 42.82 30.76 34.52
N LEU A 7 43.82 30.35 33.73
CA LEU A 7 43.90 29.03 33.10
C LEU A 7 45.11 28.33 33.72
N THR A 8 44.87 27.23 34.41
CA THR A 8 45.86 26.21 34.78
C THR A 8 45.39 24.91 34.12
N GLY A 9 46.20 24.01 33.60
CA GLY A 9 47.64 23.85 33.49
C GLY A 9 47.83 22.53 32.73
N SER A 10 48.97 22.38 32.06
CA SER A 10 49.24 21.29 31.14
C SER A 10 50.30 20.32 31.70
N VAL A 11 50.19 19.06 31.26
CA VAL A 11 51.20 17.98 31.12
C VAL A 11 51.79 17.31 32.38
N MET A 12 51.55 15.99 32.52
CA MET A 12 52.63 14.98 32.53
C MET A 12 52.12 13.53 32.44
N GLY A 13 52.84 12.70 31.67
CA GLY A 13 52.98 11.27 31.94
C GLY A 13 52.40 10.30 30.91
N LEU A 14 53.23 9.84 29.97
CA LEU A 14 53.04 8.54 29.32
C LEU A 14 53.35 7.42 30.34
N SER A 15 52.48 6.41 30.46
CA SER A 15 52.88 5.02 30.70
C SER A 15 51.80 4.06 30.19
N LEU A 16 52.25 2.98 29.56
CA LEU A 16 51.45 1.91 28.96
C LEU A 16 50.69 1.09 30.03
N VAL A 17 49.66 0.35 29.59
CA VAL A 17 49.48 -1.12 29.72
C VAL A 17 47.99 -1.51 29.93
N THR A 18 47.54 -2.42 29.04
CA THR A 18 46.44 -3.42 29.14
C THR A 18 44.97 -3.01 29.19
N ALA A 19 44.28 -3.40 28.11
CA ALA A 19 43.05 -4.19 28.04
C ALA A 19 42.02 -4.08 29.17
N GLY A 20 40.82 -3.60 28.83
CA GLY A 20 39.63 -3.84 29.64
C GLY A 20 38.47 -2.90 29.32
N VAL A 21 37.52 -3.40 28.52
CA VAL A 21 36.09 -3.02 28.55
C VAL A 21 35.79 -1.53 28.32
N ILE A 22 35.53 -1.15 27.07
CA ILE A 22 34.79 0.05 26.76
C ILE A 22 33.33 -0.19 27.17
N THR A 23 32.93 0.36 28.32
CA THR A 23 31.52 0.61 28.62
C THR A 23 31.10 1.85 27.83
N THR A 24 30.64 1.67 26.59
CA THR A 24 29.94 2.75 25.88
C THR A 24 28.56 2.90 26.47
N SER A 25 28.40 4.02 27.17
CA SER A 25 27.18 4.81 27.36
C SER A 25 25.91 4.24 26.74
N VAL A 26 24.95 3.93 27.59
CA VAL A 26 23.54 3.88 27.22
C VAL A 26 23.18 5.26 26.67
N LEU A 27 23.12 5.39 25.33
CA LEU A 27 22.38 6.48 24.70
C LEU A 27 20.91 6.30 25.09
N PRO A 28 20.20 7.34 25.54
CA PRO A 28 18.84 7.18 26.03
C PRO A 28 17.91 6.78 24.89
N THR A 29 17.06 5.79 25.16
CA THR A 29 15.89 5.33 24.39
C THR A 29 14.79 6.42 24.23
N SER A 30 15.11 7.69 24.50
CA SER A 30 14.14 8.77 24.67
C SER A 30 13.52 9.30 23.37
N SER A 31 14.05 8.95 22.20
CA SER A 31 13.49 9.46 20.92
C SER A 31 12.27 8.67 20.44
N VAL A 32 12.18 7.37 20.76
CA VAL A 32 11.06 6.51 20.34
C VAL A 32 9.90 6.58 21.34
N GLU A 33 10.19 6.58 22.65
CA GLU A 33 9.16 6.79 23.69
C GLU A 33 8.54 8.20 23.57
N ALA A 34 9.32 9.25 23.29
CA ALA A 34 8.77 10.59 23.07
C ALA A 34 7.85 10.70 21.84
N ALA A 35 7.97 9.79 20.87
CA ALA A 35 7.13 9.76 19.67
C ALA A 35 5.76 9.10 19.93
N GLU A 36 5.68 8.07 20.76
CA GLU A 36 4.39 7.47 21.16
C GLU A 36 3.57 8.40 22.07
N TYR A 37 4.22 9.14 22.98
CA TYR A 37 3.55 10.14 23.84
C TYR A 37 2.90 11.30 23.06
N ARG A 38 3.23 11.44 21.78
CA ARG A 38 2.71 12.49 20.89
C ARG A 38 1.72 11.96 19.86
N LYS A 39 1.29 10.70 19.97
CA LYS A 39 0.24 10.12 19.14
C LYS A 39 -1.14 10.44 19.71
N ILE A 40 -2.04 10.93 18.85
CA ILE A 40 -3.43 11.21 19.19
C ILE A 40 -4.29 10.28 18.35
N TYR A 41 -5.14 9.51 19.00
CA TYR A 41 -6.14 8.71 18.32
C TYR A 41 -7.37 9.56 18.04
N ALA A 42 -7.90 9.47 16.84
CA ALA A 42 -9.12 10.15 16.44
C ALA A 42 -10.33 9.22 16.57
N ASP A 43 -11.38 9.71 17.21
CA ASP A 43 -12.73 9.27 16.96
C ASP A 43 -13.19 9.86 15.62
N VAL A 44 -13.65 9.00 14.71
CA VAL A 44 -14.02 9.39 13.36
C VAL A 44 -15.47 9.02 13.14
N THR A 45 -16.24 9.98 12.67
CA THR A 45 -17.64 9.78 12.27
C THR A 45 -17.83 10.28 10.84
N ALA A 46 -18.89 9.78 10.20
CA ALA A 46 -19.20 10.14 8.82
C ALA A 46 -20.67 10.54 8.70
N GLN A 47 -20.95 11.56 7.90
CA GLN A 47 -22.30 12.01 7.59
C GLN A 47 -22.40 12.53 6.16
N MET A 48 -23.55 12.32 5.52
CA MET A 48 -23.83 12.91 4.21
C MET A 48 -24.23 14.38 4.36
N GLY A 49 -23.60 15.25 3.58
CA GLY A 49 -23.99 16.65 3.46
C GLY A 49 -25.14 16.83 2.47
N LEU A 50 -25.84 17.97 2.59
CA LEU A 50 -26.90 18.37 1.66
C LEU A 50 -26.42 18.55 0.22
N ASP A 51 -25.12 18.70 0.02
CA ASP A 51 -24.45 18.82 -1.28
C ASP A 51 -24.06 17.46 -1.89
N GLY A 52 -24.53 16.35 -1.30
CA GLY A 52 -24.27 14.99 -1.77
C GLY A 52 -22.85 14.47 -1.50
N ASN A 53 -22.03 15.18 -0.72
CA ASN A 53 -20.68 14.72 -0.35
C ASN A 53 -20.65 14.09 1.04
N LEU A 54 -19.75 13.13 1.25
CA LEU A 54 -19.49 12.57 2.58
C LEU A 54 -18.58 13.52 3.36
N TYR A 55 -18.98 13.84 4.59
CA TYR A 55 -18.18 14.62 5.52
C TYR A 55 -17.72 13.72 6.65
N LEU A 56 -16.41 13.70 6.88
CA LEU A 56 -15.81 13.05 8.04
C LEU A 56 -15.61 14.10 9.13
N GLU A 57 -16.21 13.86 10.29
CA GLU A 57 -15.89 14.60 11.50
C GLU A 57 -14.85 13.80 12.28
N ILE A 58 -13.70 14.43 12.49
CA ILE A 58 -12.52 13.81 13.09
C ILE A 58 -12.31 14.51 14.43
N VAL A 59 -12.35 13.76 15.54
CA VAL A 59 -12.20 14.32 16.88
C VAL A 59 -11.06 13.59 17.56
N GLY A 60 -9.96 14.29 17.81
CA GLY A 60 -8.84 13.78 18.59
C GLY A 60 -9.23 13.70 20.06
N GLU A 61 -8.67 12.72 20.75
CA GLU A 61 -8.95 12.53 22.19
C GLU A 61 -8.37 13.63 23.09
N ARG A 62 -7.49 14.47 22.54
CA ARG A 62 -6.81 15.52 23.29
C ARG A 62 -7.39 16.89 22.99
N PRO A 63 -8.12 17.48 23.97
CA PRO A 63 -8.90 18.66 23.72
C PRO A 63 -8.12 19.99 23.73
N ASP A 64 -6.81 19.92 23.73
CA ASP A 64 -5.89 21.05 23.68
C ASP A 64 -5.20 21.14 22.32
N VAL A 65 -5.22 20.07 21.51
CA VAL A 65 -4.53 20.00 20.21
C VAL A 65 -5.49 20.32 19.08
N THR A 66 -5.10 21.25 18.20
CA THR A 66 -5.95 21.72 17.11
C THR A 66 -5.21 21.78 15.78
N VAL A 67 -6.00 21.78 14.70
CA VAL A 67 -5.51 22.02 13.33
C VAL A 67 -5.43 23.54 13.15
N ALA A 68 -4.23 24.13 13.17
CA ALA A 68 -4.07 25.58 13.06
C ALA A 68 -4.46 26.14 11.68
N THR A 69 -4.19 25.39 10.61
CA THR A 69 -4.51 25.74 9.22
C THR A 69 -4.95 24.49 8.46
N GLY A 70 -5.71 24.65 7.37
CA GLY A 70 -6.19 23.51 6.58
C GLY A 70 -5.02 22.63 6.09
N GLN A 71 -5.03 21.35 6.42
CA GLN A 71 -3.95 20.42 6.07
C GLN A 71 -4.35 19.49 4.93
N PHE A 72 -3.51 19.45 3.89
CA PHE A 72 -3.65 18.55 2.75
C PHE A 72 -2.91 17.24 3.02
N LYS A 73 -3.62 16.11 2.97
CA LYS A 73 -3.07 14.81 3.39
C LYS A 73 -3.54 13.67 2.52
N SER A 74 -2.61 12.78 2.18
CA SER A 74 -2.93 11.52 1.54
C SER A 74 -3.64 10.60 2.53
N VAL A 75 -4.60 9.84 2.02
CA VAL A 75 -5.37 8.87 2.78
C VAL A 75 -5.34 7.54 2.03
N GLU A 76 -5.14 6.46 2.77
CA GLU A 76 -5.22 5.11 2.23
C GLU A 76 -6.67 4.63 2.35
N ILE A 77 -7.28 4.26 1.22
CA ILE A 77 -8.57 3.57 1.16
C ILE A 77 -8.32 2.11 0.81
N LEU A 78 -8.72 1.22 1.71
CA LEU A 78 -8.55 -0.22 1.59
C LEU A 78 -9.92 -0.88 1.50
N GLU A 79 -10.10 -1.91 0.68
CA GLU A 79 -11.21 -2.85 0.89
C GLU A 79 -11.01 -3.56 2.25
N ALA A 80 -11.99 -3.50 3.12
CA ALA A 80 -11.88 -3.98 4.50
C ALA A 80 -11.66 -5.50 4.59
N ASN A 81 -12.20 -6.26 3.63
CA ASN A 81 -12.11 -7.72 3.63
C ASN A 81 -10.78 -8.22 3.06
N THR A 82 -10.26 -7.55 2.03
CA THR A 82 -9.09 -8.01 1.27
C THR A 82 -7.81 -7.24 1.62
N GLY A 83 -7.93 -6.09 2.28
CA GLY A 83 -6.82 -5.16 2.49
C GLY A 83 -6.34 -4.50 1.19
N ARG A 84 -7.05 -4.67 0.07
CA ARG A 84 -6.67 -4.11 -1.23
C ARG A 84 -6.75 -2.60 -1.19
N VAL A 85 -5.64 -1.92 -1.47
CA VAL A 85 -5.66 -0.46 -1.69
C VAL A 85 -6.44 -0.17 -2.96
N VAL A 86 -7.62 0.43 -2.82
CA VAL A 86 -8.47 0.78 -3.96
C VAL A 86 -8.20 2.20 -4.46
N ASN A 87 -7.67 3.08 -3.62
CA ASN A 87 -7.29 4.43 -4.04
C ASN A 87 -6.06 4.95 -3.26
N PRO A 88 -4.83 4.75 -3.79
CA PRO A 88 -3.61 5.13 -3.09
C PRO A 88 -3.32 6.64 -3.11
N ASN A 89 -4.00 7.40 -3.98
CA ASN A 89 -3.71 8.82 -4.24
C ASN A 89 -4.87 9.74 -3.86
N THR A 90 -5.75 9.31 -2.95
CA THR A 90 -6.80 10.18 -2.45
C THR A 90 -6.23 11.15 -1.43
N PHE A 91 -6.63 12.41 -1.53
CA PHE A 91 -6.28 13.42 -0.56
C PHE A 91 -7.52 13.94 0.15
N ILE A 92 -7.36 14.22 1.44
CA ILE A 92 -8.33 14.98 2.21
C ILE A 92 -7.74 16.33 2.60
N ILE A 93 -8.63 17.31 2.73
CA ILE A 93 -8.32 18.58 3.34
C ILE A 93 -9.02 18.60 4.69
N ILE A 94 -8.24 18.51 5.77
CA ILE A 94 -8.76 18.65 7.12
C ILE A 94 -8.73 20.13 7.46
N LYS A 95 -9.91 20.75 7.58
CA LYS A 95 -10.04 22.16 7.92
C LYS A 95 -10.35 22.34 9.41
N PRO A 96 -9.86 23.42 10.04
CA PRO A 96 -10.30 23.79 11.38
C PRO A 96 -11.81 24.01 11.41
N VAL A 97 -12.43 23.70 12.54
CA VAL A 97 -13.85 24.01 12.75
C VAL A 97 -13.95 25.40 13.39
N THR A 98 -14.46 26.38 12.64
CA THR A 98 -14.49 27.79 13.07
C THR A 98 -15.88 28.28 13.51
N ASN A 99 -16.94 27.48 13.34
CA ASN A 99 -18.31 27.90 13.63
C ASN A 99 -18.95 27.08 14.77
N GLY A 100 -19.08 27.74 15.92
CA GLY A 100 -20.35 27.83 16.67
C GLY A 100 -20.72 26.74 17.67
N GLU A 101 -20.51 25.45 17.41
CA GLU A 101 -20.98 24.39 18.33
C GLU A 101 -20.14 23.09 18.31
N ALA A 102 -19.13 22.98 17.45
CA ALA A 102 -18.30 21.78 17.41
C ALA A 102 -17.40 21.71 18.65
N LYS A 103 -17.29 20.49 19.20
CA LYS A 103 -16.26 20.13 20.18
C LYS A 103 -14.95 20.63 19.59
N LYS A 104 -14.26 21.53 20.31
CA LYS A 104 -12.88 21.85 20.00
C LYS A 104 -12.17 20.49 19.77
N ASN A 105 -11.16 20.45 18.91
CA ASN A 105 -10.15 19.38 18.92
C ASN A 105 -10.38 18.15 18.04
N VAL A 106 -10.89 18.32 16.82
CA VAL A 106 -10.14 18.09 15.56
C VAL A 106 -11.08 18.40 14.39
N GLY A 107 -10.51 18.63 13.21
CA GLY A 107 -11.14 19.26 12.06
C GLY A 107 -12.21 18.43 11.34
N ARG A 108 -12.77 19.04 10.29
CA ARG A 108 -13.66 18.37 9.34
C ARG A 108 -12.94 18.10 8.04
N ALA A 109 -13.08 16.90 7.51
CA ALA A 109 -12.64 16.54 6.18
C ALA A 109 -13.85 16.35 5.27
N LYS A 110 -13.82 17.02 4.12
CA LYS A 110 -14.75 16.71 3.03
C LYS A 110 -14.14 15.57 2.21
N PHE A 111 -14.90 14.51 2.03
CA PHE A 111 -14.47 13.31 1.35
C PHE A 111 -15.41 13.00 0.19
N ASN A 112 -14.88 13.08 -1.03
CA ASN A 112 -15.66 12.73 -2.21
C ASN A 112 -15.51 11.23 -2.47
N LEU A 113 -16.59 10.49 -2.22
CA LEU A 113 -16.73 9.06 -2.58
C LEU A 113 -17.43 8.85 -3.91
N SER A 114 -17.82 9.92 -4.60
CA SER A 114 -18.69 9.81 -5.76
C SER A 114 -18.01 9.04 -6.89
N PHE A 115 -16.68 9.15 -7.03
CA PHE A 115 -15.97 8.49 -8.12
C PHE A 115 -14.57 7.98 -7.73
N LEU A 116 -14.30 6.70 -8.01
CA LEU A 116 -12.99 6.09 -8.13
C LEU A 116 -12.54 6.13 -9.60
N ASN A 117 -11.57 6.99 -9.93
CA ASN A 117 -11.06 7.16 -11.30
C ASN A 117 -12.18 7.42 -12.34
N GLY A 118 -13.22 8.17 -11.96
CA GLY A 118 -14.36 8.49 -12.83
C GLY A 118 -15.50 7.48 -12.84
N ASN A 119 -15.42 6.37 -12.09
CA ASN A 119 -16.49 5.39 -11.94
C ASN A 119 -17.00 5.34 -10.47
N PRO A 120 -18.26 4.97 -10.21
CA PRO A 120 -18.73 4.74 -8.85
C PRO A 120 -17.87 3.71 -8.11
N TYR A 121 -17.78 3.83 -6.78
CA TYR A 121 -17.15 2.78 -5.98
C TYR A 121 -17.98 1.49 -6.07
N PRO A 122 -17.34 0.32 -6.24
CA PRO A 122 -18.03 -0.95 -6.17
C PRO A 122 -18.71 -1.18 -4.82
N ASP A 123 -19.65 -2.13 -4.79
CA ASP A 123 -20.23 -2.62 -3.55
C ASP A 123 -19.15 -3.21 -2.65
N GLY A 124 -19.15 -2.82 -1.38
CA GLY A 124 -18.15 -3.30 -0.45
C GLY A 124 -18.06 -2.53 0.84
N THR A 125 -17.20 -3.02 1.73
CA THR A 125 -16.80 -2.28 2.93
C THR A 125 -15.38 -1.81 2.75
N TYR A 126 -15.14 -0.55 3.05
CA TYR A 126 -13.88 0.15 2.82
C TYR A 126 -13.35 0.71 4.13
N LEU A 127 -12.10 0.42 4.46
CA LEU A 127 -11.37 1.03 5.55
C LEU A 127 -10.67 2.29 5.01
N VAL A 128 -11.07 3.45 5.53
CA VAL A 128 -10.39 4.72 5.29
C VAL A 128 -9.49 4.99 6.49
N SER A 129 -8.18 5.08 6.29
CA SER A 129 -7.21 5.32 7.36
C SER A 129 -6.29 6.48 7.07
N PHE A 130 -6.02 7.28 8.10
CA PHE A 130 -5.07 8.39 8.06
C PHE A 130 -4.06 8.22 9.20
N LYS A 131 -2.78 8.34 8.85
CA LYS A 131 -1.63 8.24 9.75
C LYS A 131 -0.68 9.39 9.49
N ASP A 132 0.21 9.65 10.44
CA ASP A 132 1.30 10.63 10.30
C ASP A 132 0.83 12.07 10.03
N LEU A 133 -0.37 12.40 10.52
CA LEU A 133 -0.90 13.75 10.45
C LEU A 133 -0.31 14.63 11.55
N THR A 134 0.65 15.46 11.20
CA THR A 134 1.26 16.42 12.12
C THR A 134 0.30 17.54 12.53
N LEU A 135 -0.17 17.52 13.76
CA LEU A 135 -0.94 18.59 14.41
C LEU A 135 -0.02 19.51 15.21
N SER A 136 -0.39 20.78 15.32
CA SER A 136 0.34 21.81 16.06
C SER A 136 -0.28 22.07 17.43
N HIS A 137 0.56 22.26 18.44
CA HIS A 137 0.18 22.64 19.80
C HIS A 137 1.25 23.57 20.41
N GLU A 138 0.89 24.33 21.44
CA GLU A 138 1.83 25.24 22.13
C GLU A 138 3.08 24.53 22.68
N SER A 139 2.93 23.26 23.09
CA SER A 139 4.02 22.41 23.60
C SER A 139 4.75 21.59 22.52
N GLY A 140 4.40 21.75 21.24
CA GLY A 140 5.06 21.10 20.11
C GLY A 140 4.10 20.38 19.15
N TYR A 141 4.64 19.46 18.35
CA TYR A 141 3.87 18.74 17.32
C TYR A 141 3.37 17.37 17.81
N PHE A 142 2.19 16.99 17.33
CA PHE A 142 1.53 15.71 17.61
C PHE A 142 1.20 14.97 16.30
N THR A 143 1.07 13.66 16.35
CA THR A 143 0.66 12.83 15.20
C THR A 143 -0.75 12.32 15.42
N LEU A 144 -1.68 12.70 14.55
CA LEU A 144 -3.04 12.16 14.56
C LEU A 144 -3.11 10.87 13.74
N VAL A 145 -3.76 9.86 14.30
CA VAL A 145 -4.07 8.60 13.64
C VAL A 145 -5.54 8.29 13.82
N GLY A 146 -6.23 7.90 12.75
CA GLY A 146 -7.63 7.51 12.81
C GLY A 146 -8.03 6.64 11.64
N ALA A 147 -9.12 5.91 11.83
CA ALA A 147 -9.69 5.06 10.81
C ALA A 147 -11.21 4.96 10.96
N ILE A 148 -11.88 4.71 9.84
CA ILE A 148 -13.32 4.49 9.78
C ILE A 148 -13.61 3.44 8.70
N LYS A 149 -14.56 2.54 8.97
CA LYS A 149 -15.08 1.64 7.94
C LYS A 149 -16.34 2.24 7.35
N LEU A 150 -16.45 2.23 6.03
CA LEU A 150 -17.59 2.72 5.27
C LEU A 150 -18.15 1.58 4.43
N THR A 151 -19.47 1.40 4.43
CA THR A 151 -20.14 0.45 3.54
C THR A 151 -20.74 1.21 2.37
N ILE A 152 -20.43 0.75 1.15
CA ILE A 152 -20.93 1.29 -0.11
C ILE A 152 -21.79 0.20 -0.77
N LYS A 153 -22.93 0.61 -1.32
CA LYS A 153 -23.83 -0.24 -2.11
C LYS A 153 -24.44 0.57 -3.23
N ASP A 154 -24.45 0.02 -4.44
CA ASP A 154 -24.94 0.66 -5.66
C ASP A 154 -24.28 2.03 -5.92
N GLY A 155 -23.01 2.17 -5.51
CA GLY A 155 -22.26 3.43 -5.59
C GLY A 155 -22.58 4.47 -4.51
N GLU A 156 -23.48 4.16 -3.57
CA GLU A 156 -23.92 5.06 -2.51
C GLU A 156 -23.39 4.67 -1.12
N PHE A 157 -23.15 5.67 -0.27
CA PHE A 157 -22.79 5.46 1.13
C PHE A 157 -24.00 4.95 1.93
N VAL A 158 -23.85 3.81 2.59
CA VAL A 158 -24.92 3.18 3.37
C VAL A 158 -24.75 3.40 4.87
N LYS A 159 -23.59 3.05 5.42
CA LYS A 159 -23.30 3.14 6.86
C LYS A 159 -21.81 3.26 7.12
N TYR A 160 -21.47 3.66 8.35
CA TYR A 160 -20.11 3.60 8.86
C TYR A 160 -20.01 2.79 10.15
N GLU A 161 -18.81 2.27 10.41
CA GLU A 161 -18.45 1.61 11.65
C GLU A 161 -17.16 2.24 12.20
N LYS A 162 -17.16 2.55 13.49
CA LYS A 162 -15.98 3.11 14.17
C LYS A 162 -14.89 2.05 14.29
N VAL A 163 -13.64 2.47 14.12
CA VAL A 163 -12.48 1.61 14.29
C VAL A 163 -11.72 2.05 15.53
N ASN A 164 -11.68 1.17 16.54
CA ASN A 164 -10.86 1.44 17.72
C ASN A 164 -9.40 1.10 17.42
N LEU A 165 -8.56 2.12 17.33
CA LEU A 165 -7.12 1.98 17.09
C LEU A 165 -6.30 1.98 18.39
N LYS A 166 -6.95 2.17 19.54
CA LYS A 166 -6.27 2.09 20.83
C LYS A 166 -5.88 0.65 21.12
N PRO A 167 -4.65 0.40 21.59
CA PRO A 167 -4.30 -0.87 22.20
C PRO A 167 -5.25 -1.11 23.37
N THR A 168 -6.06 -2.18 23.31
CA THR A 168 -6.96 -2.52 24.40
C THR A 168 -6.19 -3.39 25.39
N SER A 169 -5.98 -2.91 26.61
CA SER A 169 -5.41 -3.73 27.70
C SER A 169 -6.40 -4.85 28.05
N THR A 170 -6.20 -6.02 27.45
CA THR A 170 -6.92 -7.25 27.76
C THR A 170 -6.00 -8.12 28.63
N PRO A 171 -6.47 -8.75 29.71
CA PRO A 171 -5.60 -9.49 30.63
C PRO A 171 -4.89 -10.64 29.91
N GLU A 172 -3.58 -10.75 30.13
CA GLU A 172 -2.64 -11.67 29.49
C GLU A 172 -3.11 -13.14 29.54
N PRO A 173 -3.33 -13.79 28.38
CA PRO A 173 -3.10 -15.22 28.27
C PRO A 173 -1.59 -15.47 28.42
N LYS A 174 -1.21 -16.47 29.23
CA LYS A 174 0.20 -16.84 29.51
C LYS A 174 1.06 -16.75 28.25
N ILE A 175 1.97 -15.77 28.25
CA ILE A 175 2.92 -15.44 27.18
C ILE A 175 3.89 -16.61 26.98
N PRO A 176 3.98 -17.20 25.77
CA PRO A 176 5.23 -17.80 25.32
C PRO A 176 6.25 -16.66 25.14
N GLU A 177 7.37 -16.73 25.85
CA GLU A 177 8.39 -15.69 26.03
C GLU A 177 8.57 -14.72 24.84
N GLN A 178 8.32 -13.43 25.09
CA GLN A 178 8.71 -12.34 24.20
C GLN A 178 10.24 -12.31 24.02
N PRO A 179 10.77 -12.25 22.78
CA PRO A 179 12.19 -11.98 22.60
C PRO A 179 12.46 -10.50 22.91
N SER A 180 13.06 -10.24 24.07
CA SER A 180 13.55 -8.92 24.47
C SER A 180 14.45 -8.31 23.38
N GLY A 181 14.04 -7.17 22.81
CA GLY A 181 14.90 -6.31 21.98
C GLY A 181 15.29 -6.83 20.59
N LYS A 182 14.73 -7.95 20.10
CA LYS A 182 15.05 -8.50 18.77
C LYS A 182 13.92 -8.29 17.77
N ASN A 183 14.30 -8.09 16.51
CA ASN A 183 13.36 -8.09 15.39
C ASN A 183 12.94 -9.54 15.10
N GLY A 184 11.65 -9.78 14.83
CA GLY A 184 11.20 -11.13 14.50
C GLY A 184 9.70 -11.32 14.48
N TRP A 185 9.30 -12.51 14.05
CA TRP A 185 7.90 -12.92 13.96
C TRP A 185 7.40 -13.52 15.27
N VAL A 186 6.20 -13.13 15.67
CA VAL A 186 5.41 -13.77 16.71
C VAL A 186 4.03 -14.04 16.12
N GLY A 187 3.75 -15.31 15.81
CA GLY A 187 2.55 -15.70 15.07
C GLY A 187 2.49 -15.02 13.70
N ARG A 188 1.40 -14.28 13.43
CA ARG A 188 1.19 -13.55 12.16
C ARG A 188 1.80 -12.16 12.15
N SER A 189 2.44 -11.74 13.24
CA SER A 189 2.86 -10.37 13.44
C SER A 189 4.37 -10.24 13.48
N TYR A 190 4.88 -9.14 12.97
CA TYR A 190 6.30 -8.83 13.01
C TYR A 190 6.56 -7.73 14.02
N TYR A 191 7.63 -7.87 14.78
CA TYR A 191 8.06 -6.91 15.78
C TYR A 191 9.43 -6.34 15.41
N GLN A 192 9.59 -5.02 15.53
CA GLN A 192 10.87 -4.32 15.41
C GLN A 192 11.18 -3.62 16.72
N HIS A 193 12.31 -3.93 17.33
CA HIS A 193 12.69 -3.39 18.65
C HIS A 193 11.59 -3.55 19.71
N GLY A 194 10.88 -4.69 19.70
CA GLY A 194 9.78 -4.96 20.62
C GLY A 194 8.44 -4.29 20.28
N GLN A 195 8.37 -3.44 19.25
CA GLN A 195 7.13 -2.81 18.80
C GLN A 195 6.52 -3.56 17.62
N LYS A 196 5.19 -3.76 17.66
CA LYS A 196 4.44 -4.42 16.59
C LYS A 196 4.43 -3.55 15.33
N VAL A 197 4.88 -4.11 14.21
CA VAL A 197 4.84 -3.44 12.91
C VAL A 197 3.45 -3.51 12.31
N ILE A 198 2.93 -2.36 11.86
CA ILE A 198 1.60 -2.20 11.26
C ILE A 198 1.69 -1.37 9.98
N SER A 199 0.80 -1.63 9.02
CA SER A 199 0.65 -0.87 7.75
C SER A 199 1.97 -0.54 7.03
N LYS A 200 2.87 -1.52 6.94
CA LYS A 200 4.25 -1.31 6.50
C LYS A 200 4.84 -2.55 5.81
N TRP A 201 5.63 -2.30 4.77
CA TRP A 201 6.48 -3.31 4.14
C TRP A 201 7.72 -3.60 5.01
N ILE A 202 8.02 -4.87 5.18
CA ILE A 202 9.27 -5.33 5.78
C ILE A 202 10.01 -6.24 4.80
N TYR A 203 11.33 -6.22 4.87
CA TYR A 203 12.16 -7.27 4.30
C TYR A 203 12.67 -8.13 5.45
N ASP A 204 12.46 -9.43 5.35
CA ASP A 204 13.00 -10.39 6.30
C ASP A 204 14.16 -11.15 5.65
N SER A 205 15.36 -10.99 6.21
CA SER A 205 16.58 -11.60 5.67
C SER A 205 16.64 -13.11 5.87
N GLN A 206 15.95 -13.66 6.88
CA GLN A 206 15.86 -15.11 7.10
C GLN A 206 15.05 -15.75 5.98
N TYR A 207 13.92 -15.14 5.63
CA TYR A 207 13.02 -15.63 4.58
C TYR A 207 13.38 -15.14 3.17
N LYS A 208 14.33 -14.18 3.08
CA LYS A 208 14.76 -13.54 1.82
C LYS A 208 13.58 -13.00 1.01
N SER A 209 12.58 -12.47 1.68
CA SER A 209 11.34 -12.02 1.07
C SER A 209 10.80 -10.77 1.73
N TYR A 210 9.94 -10.06 1.00
CA TYR A 210 9.18 -8.94 1.50
C TYR A 210 7.82 -9.41 2.01
N PHE A 211 7.35 -8.79 3.07
CA PHE A 211 6.02 -9.00 3.66
C PHE A 211 5.37 -7.64 3.89
N TYR A 212 4.04 -7.58 3.85
CA TYR A 212 3.29 -6.40 4.21
C TYR A 212 2.43 -6.67 5.44
N LEU A 213 2.61 -5.86 6.49
CA LEU A 213 1.77 -5.93 7.69
C LEU A 213 0.57 -5.00 7.51
N ASN A 214 -0.63 -5.50 7.74
CA ASN A 214 -1.87 -4.72 7.68
C ASN A 214 -2.03 -3.80 8.92
N ALA A 215 -3.16 -3.10 9.01
CA ALA A 215 -3.44 -2.20 10.13
C ALA A 215 -3.55 -2.91 11.50
N ALA A 216 -3.88 -4.21 11.51
CA ALA A 216 -3.88 -5.05 12.71
C ALA A 216 -2.48 -5.58 13.07
N GLY A 217 -1.48 -5.34 12.21
CA GLY A 217 -0.11 -5.81 12.36
C GLY A 217 0.07 -7.28 12.01
N GLU A 218 -0.78 -7.81 11.13
CA GLU A 218 -0.70 -9.18 10.64
C GLU A 218 -0.21 -9.16 9.20
N TYR A 219 0.60 -10.13 8.79
CA TYR A 219 1.01 -10.22 7.40
C TYR A 219 -0.20 -10.48 6.49
N VAL A 220 -0.21 -9.78 5.35
CA VAL A 220 -1.15 -10.00 4.26
C VAL A 220 -0.70 -11.19 3.43
N GLU A 221 -1.63 -12.05 3.04
CA GLU A 221 -1.38 -13.21 2.19
C GLU A 221 -2.57 -13.46 1.24
N ASN A 222 -2.31 -14.13 0.13
CA ASN A 222 -3.25 -14.41 -0.96
C ASN A 222 -3.99 -13.15 -1.44
N ALA A 223 -3.29 -12.02 -1.48
CA ALA A 223 -3.89 -10.73 -1.77
C ALA A 223 -2.88 -9.76 -2.38
N TRP A 224 -3.41 -8.75 -3.07
CA TRP A 224 -2.64 -7.66 -3.65
C TRP A 224 -2.46 -6.51 -2.66
N VAL A 225 -1.23 -5.98 -2.58
CA VAL A 225 -0.92 -4.71 -1.92
C VAL A 225 -0.27 -3.80 -2.97
N GLY A 226 -1.03 -2.83 -3.46
CA GLY A 226 -0.62 -2.00 -4.59
C GLY A 226 -0.40 -2.86 -5.85
N ASN A 227 0.82 -2.85 -6.39
CA ASN A 227 1.18 -3.62 -7.58
C ASN A 227 1.78 -5.00 -7.25
N TYR A 228 1.86 -5.37 -5.99
CA TYR A 228 2.57 -6.57 -5.52
C TYR A 228 1.57 -7.61 -5.03
N TYR A 229 1.84 -8.88 -5.28
CA TYR A 229 1.04 -9.99 -4.77
C TYR A 229 1.75 -10.68 -3.61
N LEU A 230 1.06 -10.89 -2.50
CA LEU A 230 1.54 -11.65 -1.35
C LEU A 230 0.92 -13.05 -1.43
N LYS A 231 1.74 -14.09 -1.56
CA LYS A 231 1.28 -15.49 -1.60
C LYS A 231 0.96 -15.99 -0.20
N SER A 232 0.47 -17.23 -0.12
CA SER A 232 0.33 -17.99 1.12
C SER A 232 1.59 -17.87 1.99
N GLY A 233 1.39 -17.60 3.29
CA GLY A 233 2.46 -17.32 4.24
C GLY A 233 3.00 -15.89 4.18
N GLY A 234 2.44 -15.03 3.33
CA GLY A 234 2.73 -13.59 3.26
C GLY A 234 3.94 -13.18 2.41
N TYR A 235 4.56 -14.13 1.70
CA TYR A 235 5.73 -13.88 0.86
C TYR A 235 5.35 -13.08 -0.38
N MET A 236 6.04 -11.97 -0.63
CA MET A 236 5.88 -11.23 -1.87
C MET A 236 6.37 -12.06 -3.08
N SER A 237 5.52 -12.17 -4.09
CA SER A 237 5.85 -12.83 -5.35
C SER A 237 6.85 -12.03 -6.19
N LYS A 238 7.79 -12.74 -6.80
CA LYS A 238 8.81 -12.16 -7.70
C LYS A 238 9.20 -13.16 -8.79
N SER A 239 9.36 -12.67 -10.02
CA SER A 239 9.78 -13.46 -11.19
C SER A 239 8.98 -14.74 -11.39
N GLU A 240 7.67 -14.69 -11.20
CA GLU A 240 6.82 -15.88 -11.22
C GLU A 240 5.40 -15.57 -11.69
N TRP A 241 4.72 -16.63 -12.14
CA TRP A 241 3.30 -16.60 -12.43
C TRP A 241 2.48 -16.90 -11.18
N ILE A 242 1.40 -16.18 -10.98
CA ILE A 242 0.37 -16.50 -9.98
C ILE A 242 -0.99 -16.61 -10.66
N TYR A 243 -1.87 -17.41 -10.06
CA TYR A 243 -3.28 -17.42 -10.36
C TYR A 243 -4.04 -16.77 -9.20
N ASP A 244 -4.83 -15.75 -9.49
CA ASP A 244 -5.71 -15.14 -8.49
C ASP A 244 -7.15 -15.60 -8.76
N GLY A 245 -7.64 -16.47 -7.88
CA GLY A 245 -8.99 -17.03 -7.96
C GLY A 245 -10.09 -15.97 -7.83
N ASN A 246 -9.83 -14.84 -7.15
CA ASN A 246 -10.82 -13.76 -7.03
C ASN A 246 -11.05 -13.04 -8.36
N TYR A 247 -10.02 -13.00 -9.23
CA TYR A 247 -10.10 -12.37 -10.55
C TYR A 247 -10.24 -13.38 -11.69
N GLY A 248 -10.17 -14.68 -11.38
CA GLY A 248 -10.23 -15.77 -12.34
C GLY A 248 -9.13 -15.70 -13.41
N SER A 249 -7.95 -15.20 -13.06
CA SER A 249 -6.91 -14.86 -14.05
C SER A 249 -5.50 -15.14 -13.55
N TYR A 250 -4.61 -15.41 -14.51
CA TYR A 250 -3.17 -15.42 -14.30
C TYR A 250 -2.58 -14.01 -14.37
N TYR A 251 -1.51 -13.81 -13.61
CA TYR A 251 -0.68 -12.62 -13.58
C TYR A 251 0.78 -13.04 -13.51
N TYR A 252 1.68 -12.20 -14.03
CA TYR A 252 3.13 -12.41 -13.90
C TYR A 252 3.73 -11.29 -13.07
N LEU A 253 4.49 -11.62 -12.03
CA LEU A 253 5.23 -10.66 -11.22
C LEU A 253 6.66 -10.57 -11.72
N THR A 254 7.15 -9.34 -11.93
CA THR A 254 8.49 -9.09 -12.45
C THR A 254 9.58 -9.36 -11.41
N SER A 255 10.85 -9.18 -11.79
CA SER A 255 12.00 -9.25 -10.88
C SER A 255 11.97 -8.22 -9.76
N GLU A 256 11.19 -7.16 -9.92
CA GLU A 256 10.94 -6.11 -8.93
C GLU A 256 9.73 -6.45 -8.05
N GLY A 257 8.94 -7.46 -8.43
CA GLY A 257 7.78 -7.98 -7.70
C GLY A 257 6.45 -7.33 -8.09
N SER A 258 6.45 -6.25 -8.87
CA SER A 258 5.23 -5.66 -9.42
C SER A 258 4.66 -6.55 -10.54
N TYR A 259 3.35 -6.55 -10.74
CA TYR A 259 2.77 -7.26 -11.88
C TYR A 259 3.14 -6.61 -13.22
N ALA A 260 3.42 -7.44 -14.22
CA ALA A 260 3.63 -7.02 -15.60
C ALA A 260 2.31 -6.62 -16.27
N ARG A 261 2.35 -5.61 -17.13
CA ARG A 261 1.19 -5.11 -17.89
C ARG A 261 1.62 -4.50 -19.21
N ASN A 262 0.77 -4.62 -20.23
CA ASN A 262 1.08 -4.24 -21.61
C ASN A 262 2.41 -4.84 -22.10
N ALA A 263 2.72 -6.07 -21.68
CA ALA A 263 4.03 -6.65 -21.85
C ALA A 263 3.95 -8.17 -22.05
N TRP A 264 4.95 -8.70 -22.73
CA TRP A 264 5.14 -10.13 -22.91
C TRP A 264 5.94 -10.72 -21.74
N SER A 265 5.55 -11.90 -21.29
CA SER A 265 6.38 -12.78 -20.45
C SER A 265 6.45 -14.14 -21.12
N GLY A 266 7.58 -14.43 -21.77
CA GLY A 266 7.71 -15.59 -22.64
C GLY A 266 6.72 -15.54 -23.81
N SER A 267 5.85 -16.54 -23.93
CA SER A 267 4.84 -16.63 -25.00
C SER A 267 3.48 -16.04 -24.62
N TYR A 268 3.37 -15.41 -23.45
CA TYR A 268 2.11 -14.92 -22.90
C TYR A 268 2.11 -13.40 -22.87
N TYR A 269 0.94 -12.80 -23.10
CA TYR A 269 0.76 -11.35 -23.03
C TYR A 269 -0.03 -10.95 -21.79
N LEU A 270 0.47 -9.98 -21.04
CA LEU A 270 -0.22 -9.38 -19.90
C LEU A 270 -0.86 -8.07 -20.35
N LYS A 271 -2.19 -7.97 -20.22
CA LYS A 271 -2.98 -6.81 -20.64
C LYS A 271 -2.74 -5.60 -19.73
N SER A 272 -3.39 -4.48 -20.02
CA SER A 272 -3.25 -3.22 -19.26
C SER A 272 -3.58 -3.34 -17.78
N ASN A 273 -4.50 -4.23 -17.43
CA ASN A 273 -4.90 -4.55 -16.06
C ASN A 273 -4.09 -5.69 -15.42
N GLY A 274 -3.01 -6.14 -16.08
CA GLY A 274 -2.12 -7.21 -15.60
C GLY A 274 -2.63 -8.63 -15.84
N LYS A 275 -3.89 -8.81 -16.25
CA LYS A 275 -4.44 -10.13 -16.56
C LYS A 275 -3.76 -10.71 -17.79
N MET A 276 -3.41 -11.99 -17.75
CA MET A 276 -2.99 -12.74 -18.91
C MET A 276 -4.12 -12.77 -19.95
N ALA A 277 -3.79 -12.46 -21.21
CA ALA A 277 -4.72 -12.64 -22.31
C ALA A 277 -4.87 -14.13 -22.66
N ASN A 278 -6.10 -14.57 -22.93
CA ASN A 278 -6.39 -15.93 -23.40
C ASN A 278 -7.63 -15.95 -24.29
N SER A 279 -7.63 -16.82 -25.30
CA SER A 279 -8.73 -16.93 -26.29
C SER A 279 -9.15 -15.60 -26.90
N GLU A 280 -8.20 -14.70 -27.16
CA GLU A 280 -8.51 -13.33 -27.58
C GLU A 280 -7.44 -12.74 -28.50
N TRP A 281 -7.85 -11.76 -29.30
CA TRP A 281 -6.94 -10.92 -30.07
C TRP A 281 -6.46 -9.76 -29.21
N ILE A 282 -5.17 -9.44 -29.30
CA ILE A 282 -4.59 -8.22 -28.76
C ILE A 282 -3.89 -7.44 -29.85
N TYR A 283 -3.81 -6.13 -29.67
CA TYR A 283 -2.94 -5.26 -30.46
C TYR A 283 -1.78 -4.81 -29.59
N ASP A 284 -0.55 -5.12 -30.00
CA ASP A 284 0.65 -4.64 -29.32
C ASP A 284 1.14 -3.36 -29.99
N ASN A 285 1.02 -2.23 -29.28
CA ASN A 285 1.46 -0.93 -29.75
C ASN A 285 2.98 -0.86 -30.02
N ASN A 286 3.81 -1.63 -29.31
CA ASN A 286 5.26 -1.62 -29.49
C ASN A 286 5.65 -2.29 -30.81
N TYR A 287 4.96 -3.38 -31.16
CA TYR A 287 5.20 -4.12 -32.41
C TYR A 287 4.30 -3.69 -33.56
N LYS A 288 3.31 -2.83 -33.30
CA LYS A 288 2.31 -2.33 -34.24
C LYS A 288 1.63 -3.48 -35.00
N SER A 289 1.25 -4.51 -34.27
CA SER A 289 0.70 -5.72 -34.87
C SER A 289 -0.32 -6.40 -33.95
N TYR A 290 -1.23 -7.13 -34.57
CA TYR A 290 -2.17 -8.00 -33.88
C TYR A 290 -1.54 -9.36 -33.60
N TYR A 291 -1.90 -9.92 -32.45
CA TYR A 291 -1.56 -11.27 -32.02
C TYR A 291 -2.83 -11.94 -31.52
N TYR A 292 -2.92 -13.26 -31.68
CA TYR A 292 -3.98 -14.06 -31.07
C TYR A 292 -3.40 -14.92 -29.96
N LEU A 293 -3.94 -14.82 -28.75
CA LEU A 293 -3.59 -15.68 -27.63
C LEU A 293 -4.56 -16.86 -27.59
N THR A 294 -4.02 -18.07 -27.54
CA THR A 294 -4.78 -19.32 -27.50
C THR A 294 -5.53 -19.49 -26.17
N SER A 295 -6.33 -20.54 -26.04
CA SER A 295 -6.98 -20.91 -24.76
C SER A 295 -5.99 -21.12 -23.63
N GLU A 296 -4.81 -21.65 -23.98
CA GLU A 296 -3.70 -21.85 -23.05
C GLU A 296 -2.93 -20.53 -22.77
N GLY A 297 -3.32 -19.41 -23.38
CA GLY A 297 -2.71 -18.09 -23.20
C GLY A 297 -1.46 -17.82 -24.04
N SER A 298 -0.81 -18.85 -24.58
CA SER A 298 0.33 -18.65 -25.47
C SER A 298 -0.09 -18.07 -26.83
N TYR A 299 0.74 -17.23 -27.45
CA TYR A 299 0.43 -16.67 -28.76
C TYR A 299 0.43 -17.75 -29.87
N ALA A 300 -0.55 -17.67 -30.76
CA ALA A 300 -0.63 -18.50 -31.95
C ALA A 300 0.44 -18.07 -32.96
N ARG A 301 1.07 -19.06 -33.62
CA ARG A 301 2.08 -18.85 -34.67
C ARG A 301 2.04 -19.97 -35.70
N ASN A 302 2.42 -19.66 -36.92
CA ASN A 302 2.40 -20.58 -38.08
C ASN A 302 1.05 -21.27 -38.30
N LYS A 303 -0.04 -20.54 -38.10
CA LYS A 303 -1.40 -21.11 -38.23
C LYS A 303 -2.43 -20.05 -38.56
N TRP A 304 -3.54 -20.50 -39.10
CA TRP A 304 -4.77 -19.73 -39.25
C TRP A 304 -5.57 -19.69 -37.94
N VAL A 305 -6.20 -18.55 -37.68
CA VAL A 305 -7.24 -18.33 -36.66
C VAL A 305 -8.39 -17.59 -37.33
N GLY A 306 -9.46 -18.31 -37.64
CA GLY A 306 -10.50 -17.81 -38.55
C GLY A 306 -9.91 -17.50 -39.92
N ASP A 307 -10.21 -16.31 -40.45
CA ASP A 307 -9.72 -15.84 -41.75
C ASP A 307 -8.34 -15.13 -41.68
N TYR A 308 -7.63 -15.22 -40.54
CA TYR A 308 -6.38 -14.50 -40.30
C TYR A 308 -5.20 -15.45 -40.06
N TYR A 309 -4.06 -15.18 -40.69
CA TYR A 309 -2.85 -15.99 -40.51
C TYR A 309 -1.87 -15.35 -39.54
N LEU A 310 -1.38 -16.12 -38.57
CA LEU A 310 -0.36 -15.71 -37.61
C LEU A 310 0.99 -16.26 -38.05
N LYS A 311 1.96 -15.36 -38.27
CA LYS A 311 3.32 -15.68 -38.73
C LYS A 311 4.14 -16.42 -37.67
N SER A 312 5.38 -16.76 -38.00
CA SER A 312 6.28 -17.51 -37.11
C SER A 312 6.62 -16.76 -35.81
N ASP A 313 6.62 -15.44 -35.86
CA ASP A 313 6.80 -14.54 -34.72
C ASP A 313 5.48 -14.16 -34.02
N GLY A 314 4.36 -14.77 -34.44
CA GLY A 314 3.03 -14.55 -33.88
C GLY A 314 2.28 -13.34 -34.42
N LYS A 315 2.92 -12.49 -35.23
CA LYS A 315 2.26 -11.33 -35.83
C LYS A 315 1.23 -11.75 -36.87
N MET A 316 0.10 -11.08 -36.88
CA MET A 316 -0.89 -11.23 -37.95
C MET A 316 -0.29 -10.76 -39.29
N ALA A 317 -0.46 -11.57 -40.33
CA ALA A 317 -0.10 -11.21 -41.70
C ALA A 317 -1.04 -10.14 -42.24
N VAL A 318 -0.51 -9.14 -42.96
CA VAL A 318 -1.30 -8.05 -43.57
C VAL A 318 -0.71 -7.69 -44.94
N SER A 319 -1.55 -7.58 -45.97
CA SER A 319 -1.15 -7.23 -47.34
C SER A 319 -0.02 -8.09 -47.91
N GLU A 320 -0.01 -9.39 -47.60
CA GLU A 320 1.09 -10.30 -47.95
C GLU A 320 0.58 -11.69 -48.38
N ARG A 321 1.50 -12.53 -48.85
CA ARG A 321 1.23 -13.94 -49.17
C ARG A 321 1.71 -14.82 -48.02
N THR A 322 0.86 -15.70 -47.52
CA THR A 322 1.18 -16.63 -46.44
C THR A 322 2.13 -17.75 -46.93
N PRO A 323 2.89 -18.40 -46.03
CA PRO A 323 3.83 -19.47 -46.43
C PRO A 323 3.18 -20.66 -47.13
N ASP A 324 1.90 -20.92 -46.89
CA ASP A 324 1.08 -21.95 -47.53
C ASP A 324 0.41 -21.47 -48.84
N GLY A 325 0.72 -20.25 -49.30
CA GLY A 325 0.43 -19.78 -50.66
C GLY A 325 -0.82 -18.92 -50.83
N TYR A 326 -1.59 -18.66 -49.77
CA TYR A 326 -2.77 -17.80 -49.80
C TYR A 326 -2.41 -16.31 -49.70
N ARG A 327 -3.32 -15.42 -50.11
CA ARG A 327 -3.13 -13.95 -50.00
C ARG A 327 -4.08 -13.37 -48.96
N VAL A 328 -3.60 -12.45 -48.13
CA VAL A 328 -4.41 -11.67 -47.19
C VAL A 328 -4.46 -10.20 -47.60
N ASP A 329 -5.56 -9.53 -47.32
CA ASP A 329 -5.79 -8.11 -47.67
C ASP A 329 -5.16 -7.13 -46.65
N GLY A 330 -5.45 -5.83 -46.82
CA GLY A 330 -4.95 -4.77 -45.93
C GLY A 330 -5.53 -4.77 -44.51
N SER A 331 -6.58 -5.55 -44.27
CA SER A 331 -7.08 -5.85 -42.91
C SER A 331 -6.50 -7.14 -42.34
N GLY A 332 -5.72 -7.88 -43.13
CA GLY A 332 -5.17 -9.20 -42.79
C GLY A 332 -6.13 -10.36 -43.05
N LYS A 333 -7.30 -10.11 -43.65
CA LYS A 333 -8.29 -11.15 -43.93
C LYS A 333 -7.92 -11.92 -45.19
N TRP A 334 -8.11 -13.23 -45.18
CA TRP A 334 -7.91 -14.09 -46.35
C TRP A 334 -8.80 -13.67 -47.53
N ILE A 335 -8.18 -13.51 -48.70
CA ILE A 335 -8.84 -13.33 -49.98
C ILE A 335 -9.16 -14.71 -50.56
N LYS A 336 -10.44 -15.07 -50.56
CA LYS A 336 -10.95 -16.34 -51.08
C LYS A 336 -10.94 -16.40 -52.61
#